data_AF-A0A098BEM9-F1
#
_entry.id   AF-A0A098BEM9-F1
#
_cell.length_a   1.000
_cell.length_b   1.000
_cell.length_c   1.000
_cell.angle_alpha   90.00
_cell.angle_beta   90.00
_cell.angle_gamma   90.00
#
_symmetry.space_group_name_H-M   'P 1'
#
loop_
_entity.id
_entity.type
_entity.pdbx_description
1 polymer ?
#
loop_
_entity_poly.entity_id
_entity_poly.type
_entity_poly.pdbx_seq_one_letter_code
_entity_poly.pdbx_strand_id
1 'polypeptide(L)'
;MHLLRVFFTGAFRRPREANWVIGSLLLILAMFEGFFGYSLPDDLLSGTGLRAALSGITISIPVIGTWMHWLIFGGDFPGMLIIPRLYVAHVLLIPGIILALIAAHLALVWYQKHTQFPGPGRTEQNVVGVRILPVFAVKSGAFFAITFAVLALMSGLLQINPIWNIGPYNPSQVSAGSQPDIYMLWTDGLARTWPAWDIYLFGRYTIPAVFWVAVIMGLVFTLLIAYPWIEKKFTKDDAHHNLLQRPRDVPVRTAIGAMALAFYTVLTLMGMNDIVAITFHISLNATTWMGRIGMVLGPPLAYYLTYRFCLGLQRSDRQVLEHGIETGIVRRLPHGEYIEIHQPLGPVDEHGHPVPLEYQGAPVPKRMNKLGTAGKPGAGSWWSADPAEEATALETAHHEAEVEQRTVLSEYQERIHSPGGGNGQGH
;
A
#
# COMPACT_ATOMS: atom_id res chain seq x y z
N MET A 1 2.99 -1.43 2.09
CA MET A 1 2.07 -0.29 2.42
C MET A 1 2.22 0.91 1.47
N HIS A 2 3.41 1.53 1.35
CA HIS A 2 3.58 2.72 0.50
C HIS A 2 3.17 2.51 -0.98
N LEU A 3 3.58 1.37 -1.57
CA LEU A 3 3.17 0.96 -2.92
C LEU A 3 1.65 0.95 -3.10
N LEU A 4 0.91 0.43 -2.10
CA LEU A 4 -0.55 0.38 -2.14
C LEU A 4 -1.14 1.79 -2.20
N ARG A 5 -0.63 2.72 -1.39
CA ARG A 5 -1.05 4.12 -1.43
C ARG A 5 -0.83 4.68 -2.84
N VAL A 6 0.38 4.55 -3.39
CA VAL A 6 0.72 5.10 -4.72
C VAL A 6 -0.15 4.49 -5.83
N PHE A 7 -0.36 3.17 -5.79
CA PHE A 7 -1.18 2.43 -6.75
C PHE A 7 -2.66 2.85 -6.69
N PHE A 8 -3.29 2.77 -5.51
CA PHE A 8 -4.71 3.03 -5.39
C PHE A 8 -5.05 4.51 -5.64
N THR A 9 -4.17 5.44 -5.26
CA THR A 9 -4.40 6.88 -5.50
C THR A 9 -4.00 7.33 -6.90
N GLY A 10 -3.41 6.45 -7.73
CA GLY A 10 -2.96 6.79 -9.08
C GLY A 10 -1.78 7.76 -9.12
N ALA A 11 -0.93 7.76 -8.10
CA ALA A 11 0.19 8.69 -7.95
C ALA A 11 1.39 8.36 -8.88
N PHE A 12 1.32 7.24 -9.61
CA PHE A 12 2.32 6.82 -10.59
C PHE A 12 2.07 7.36 -12.01
N ARG A 13 0.88 7.92 -12.27
CA ARG A 13 0.52 8.46 -13.59
C ARG A 13 1.44 9.63 -13.95
N ARG A 14 1.46 10.00 -15.24
CA ARG A 14 2.28 11.10 -15.76
C ARG A 14 2.18 12.32 -14.83
N PRO A 15 3.32 12.88 -14.37
CA PRO A 15 4.70 12.72 -14.85
C PRO A 15 5.56 11.69 -14.08
N ARG A 16 4.95 10.83 -13.25
CA ARG A 16 5.66 10.06 -12.22
C ARG A 16 5.92 8.59 -12.58
N GLU A 17 5.84 8.21 -13.86
CA GLU A 17 6.05 6.82 -14.29
C GLU A 17 7.48 6.33 -13.97
N ALA A 18 8.49 7.19 -14.16
CA ALA A 18 9.88 6.87 -13.82
C ALA A 18 10.08 6.65 -12.31
N ASN A 19 9.41 7.45 -11.49
CA ASN A 19 9.49 7.33 -10.04
C ASN A 19 8.85 6.02 -9.54
N TRP A 20 7.80 5.55 -10.23
CA TRP A 20 7.20 4.24 -9.98
C TRP A 20 8.15 3.08 -10.29
N VAL A 21 8.89 3.14 -11.41
CA VAL A 21 9.89 2.10 -11.74
C VAL A 21 10.97 2.05 -10.68
N ILE A 22 11.54 3.20 -10.29
CA ILE A 22 12.55 3.26 -9.24
C ILE A 22 11.99 2.69 -7.93
N GLY A 23 10.77 3.07 -7.54
CA GLY A 23 10.10 2.53 -6.35
C GLY A 23 9.83 1.03 -6.42
N SER A 24 9.50 0.49 -7.60
CA SER A 24 9.30 -0.94 -7.82
C SER A 24 10.61 -1.73 -7.76
N LEU A 25 11.69 -1.17 -8.31
CA LEU A 25 13.04 -1.75 -8.17
C LEU A 25 13.51 -1.74 -6.72
N LEU A 26 13.24 -0.65 -5.98
CA LEU A 26 13.51 -0.58 -4.54
C LEU A 26 12.79 -1.68 -3.75
N LEU A 27 11.54 -1.99 -4.10
CA LEU A 27 10.81 -3.11 -3.49
C LEU A 27 11.49 -4.45 -3.78
N ILE A 28 11.84 -4.72 -5.04
CA ILE A 28 12.47 -5.97 -5.46
C ILE A 28 13.84 -6.13 -4.77
N LEU A 29 14.64 -5.05 -4.75
CA LEU A 29 15.93 -5.04 -4.07
C LEU A 29 15.77 -5.23 -2.57
N ALA A 30 14.81 -4.59 -1.90
CA ALA A 30 14.57 -4.77 -0.47
C ALA A 30 14.16 -6.21 -0.13
N MET A 31 13.38 -6.88 -0.99
CA MET A 31 13.03 -8.28 -0.79
C MET A 31 14.26 -9.20 -0.87
N PHE A 32 15.10 -9.04 -1.89
CA PHE A 32 16.32 -9.84 -2.03
C PHE A 32 17.39 -9.46 -0.99
N GLU A 33 17.50 -8.19 -0.62
CA GLU A 33 18.41 -7.72 0.42
C GLU A 33 18.08 -8.36 1.77
N GLY A 34 16.79 -8.37 2.15
CA GLY A 34 16.35 -9.02 3.38
C GLY A 34 16.58 -10.53 3.34
N PHE A 35 16.28 -11.16 2.19
CA PHE A 35 16.56 -12.58 1.94
C PHE A 35 18.04 -12.92 2.14
N PHE A 36 18.95 -12.11 1.60
CA PHE A 36 20.38 -12.31 1.79
C PHE A 36 20.81 -12.03 3.22
N GLY A 37 20.20 -11.06 3.91
CA GLY A 37 20.52 -10.68 5.28
C GLY A 37 20.27 -11.80 6.29
N TYR A 38 19.06 -12.36 6.33
CA TYR A 38 18.75 -13.45 7.26
C TYR A 38 19.45 -14.76 6.88
N SER A 39 19.99 -14.87 5.65
CA SER A 39 20.76 -16.03 5.20
C SER A 39 22.23 -16.00 5.64
N LEU A 40 22.76 -14.86 6.10
CA LEU A 40 24.17 -14.74 6.52
C LEU A 40 24.55 -15.56 7.75
N PRO A 41 23.70 -15.72 8.78
CA PRO A 41 24.02 -16.54 9.95
C PRO A 41 24.21 -18.03 9.65
N ASP A 42 23.77 -18.50 8.47
CA ASP A 42 23.85 -19.91 8.05
C ASP A 42 23.26 -20.87 9.10
N ASP A 43 22.11 -20.50 9.65
CA ASP A 43 21.32 -21.36 10.53
C ASP A 43 20.52 -22.40 9.71
N LEU A 44 20.03 -23.45 10.37
CA LEU A 44 19.32 -24.54 9.69
C LEU A 44 18.09 -24.07 8.89
N LEU A 45 17.34 -23.08 9.39
CA LEU A 45 16.15 -22.55 8.74
C LEU A 45 16.52 -21.71 7.51
N SER A 46 17.47 -20.80 7.64
CA SER A 46 17.89 -19.95 6.53
C SER A 46 18.65 -20.73 5.46
N GLY A 47 19.48 -21.70 5.82
CA GLY A 47 20.20 -22.58 4.88
C GLY A 47 19.27 -23.50 4.08
N THR A 48 18.19 -24.02 4.68
CA THR A 48 17.14 -24.74 3.92
C THR A 48 16.40 -23.81 2.96
N GLY A 49 16.16 -22.55 3.34
CA GLY A 49 15.64 -21.51 2.47
C GLY A 49 16.56 -21.21 1.27
N LEU A 50 17.88 -21.09 1.49
CA LEU A 50 18.87 -20.94 0.42
C LEU A 50 18.89 -22.14 -0.54
N ARG A 51 18.76 -23.35 0.00
CA ARG A 51 18.66 -24.57 -0.80
C ARG A 51 17.41 -24.56 -1.68
N ALA A 52 16.25 -24.22 -1.12
CA ALA A 52 14.98 -24.20 -1.85
C ALA A 52 14.94 -23.07 -2.90
N ALA A 53 15.18 -21.84 -2.47
CA ALA A 53 14.99 -20.66 -3.30
C ALA A 53 16.19 -20.40 -4.23
N LEU A 54 17.40 -20.27 -3.69
CA LEU A 54 18.55 -19.80 -4.47
C LEU A 54 19.22 -20.93 -5.26
N SER A 55 19.21 -22.15 -4.75
CA SER A 55 19.74 -23.32 -5.46
C SER A 55 18.65 -23.99 -6.34
N GLY A 56 17.53 -24.41 -5.74
CA GLY A 56 16.47 -25.16 -6.41
C GLY A 56 15.76 -24.41 -7.54
N ILE A 57 15.32 -23.16 -7.31
CA ILE A 57 14.68 -22.36 -8.36
C ILE A 57 15.70 -22.02 -9.46
N THR A 58 16.93 -21.65 -9.12
CA THR A 58 17.94 -21.28 -10.12
C THR A 58 18.30 -22.44 -11.05
N ILE A 59 18.54 -23.64 -10.51
CA ILE A 59 18.90 -24.80 -11.35
C ILE A 59 17.73 -25.25 -12.24
N SER A 60 16.49 -24.92 -11.86
CA SER A 60 15.30 -25.24 -12.66
C SER A 60 15.16 -24.43 -13.94
N ILE A 61 15.88 -23.31 -14.08
CA ILE A 61 15.78 -22.42 -15.23
C ILE A 61 16.26 -23.17 -16.48
N PRO A 62 15.44 -23.29 -17.54
CA PRO A 62 15.85 -23.97 -18.72
C PRO A 62 17.06 -23.31 -19.40
N VAL A 63 17.83 -24.12 -20.13
CA VAL A 63 19.03 -23.72 -20.89
C VAL A 63 20.22 -23.29 -20.03
N ILE A 64 20.04 -22.36 -19.10
CA ILE A 64 21.13 -21.71 -18.36
C ILE A 64 21.16 -22.00 -16.86
N GLY A 65 20.16 -22.68 -16.30
CA GLY A 65 20.01 -22.84 -14.84
C GLY A 65 21.21 -23.48 -14.15
N THR A 66 21.78 -24.55 -14.71
CA THR A 66 23.00 -25.16 -14.18
C THR A 66 24.19 -24.21 -14.21
N TRP A 67 24.38 -23.48 -15.32
CA TRP A 67 25.46 -22.50 -15.44
C TRP A 67 25.31 -21.34 -14.46
N MET A 68 24.09 -20.84 -14.28
CA MET A 68 23.77 -19.80 -13.29
C MET A 68 24.01 -20.28 -11.86
N HIS A 69 23.58 -21.51 -11.53
CA HIS A 69 23.83 -22.11 -10.22
C HIS A 69 25.33 -22.17 -9.92
N TRP A 70 26.12 -22.73 -10.85
CA TRP A 70 27.57 -22.82 -10.68
C TRP A 70 28.25 -21.45 -10.64
N LEU A 71 27.74 -20.46 -11.37
CA LEU A 71 28.21 -19.08 -11.29
C LEU A 71 27.96 -18.48 -9.90
N ILE A 72 26.79 -18.72 -9.29
CA ILE A 72 26.38 -18.16 -8.00
C ILE A 72 27.08 -18.86 -6.82
N PHE A 73 27.18 -20.19 -6.84
CA PHE A 73 27.72 -20.98 -5.73
C PHE A 73 29.21 -21.30 -5.86
N GLY A 74 29.76 -21.25 -7.09
CA GLY A 74 31.14 -21.66 -7.37
C GLY A 74 31.37 -23.18 -7.26
N GLY A 75 30.30 -23.97 -7.27
CA GLY A 75 30.32 -25.41 -7.07
C GLY A 75 28.93 -25.95 -6.78
N ASP A 76 28.86 -27.17 -6.21
CA ASP A 76 27.63 -27.72 -5.67
C ASP A 76 27.25 -27.04 -4.33
N PHE A 77 25.97 -27.05 -4.00
CA PHE A 77 25.46 -26.54 -2.74
C PHE A 77 25.81 -27.50 -1.59
N PRO A 78 26.20 -27.03 -0.37
CA PRO A 78 26.22 -25.63 0.10
C PRO A 78 27.42 -24.80 -0.36
N GLY A 79 28.55 -25.44 -0.68
CA GLY A 79 29.77 -24.76 -1.12
C GLY A 79 30.40 -23.85 -0.03
N MET A 80 31.55 -23.24 -0.35
CA MET A 80 32.29 -22.37 0.59
C MET A 80 32.21 -20.87 0.25
N LEU A 81 31.72 -20.54 -0.95
CA LEU A 81 31.74 -19.17 -1.48
C LEU A 81 30.41 -18.43 -1.32
N ILE A 82 29.31 -19.13 -1.03
CA ILE A 82 27.99 -18.50 -1.02
C ILE A 82 27.85 -17.46 0.09
N ILE A 83 28.19 -17.78 1.34
CA ILE A 83 28.06 -16.86 2.46
C ILE A 83 28.96 -15.61 2.28
N PRO A 84 30.25 -15.71 1.90
CA PRO A 84 31.05 -14.53 1.58
C PRO A 84 30.49 -13.68 0.43
N ARG A 85 29.91 -14.29 -0.61
CA ARG A 85 29.29 -13.57 -1.72
C ARG A 85 28.01 -12.84 -1.27
N LEU A 86 27.17 -13.51 -0.49
CA LEU A 86 25.98 -12.89 0.10
C LEU A 86 26.37 -11.75 1.05
N TYR A 87 27.45 -11.88 1.82
CA TYR A 87 27.94 -10.82 2.69
C TYR A 87 28.33 -9.56 1.90
N VAL A 88 29.12 -9.71 0.82
CA VAL A 88 29.48 -8.59 -0.06
C VAL A 88 28.24 -7.97 -0.72
N ALA A 89 27.29 -8.83 -1.16
CA ALA A 89 26.06 -8.38 -1.78
C ALA A 89 25.16 -7.60 -0.79
N HIS A 90 25.01 -8.11 0.42
CA HIS A 90 24.11 -7.60 1.46
C HIS A 90 24.67 -6.39 2.19
N VAL A 91 25.98 -6.28 2.40
CA VAL A 91 26.57 -5.15 3.14
C VAL A 91 26.90 -3.98 2.21
N LEU A 92 27.43 -4.25 1.02
CA LEU A 92 27.96 -3.21 0.14
C LEU A 92 27.11 -3.01 -1.12
N LEU A 93 26.97 -4.04 -1.95
CA LEU A 93 26.48 -3.88 -3.32
C LEU A 93 25.01 -3.44 -3.36
N ILE A 94 24.13 -4.20 -2.72
CA ILE A 94 22.69 -3.96 -2.78
C ILE A 94 22.28 -2.75 -1.95
N PRO A 95 22.74 -2.55 -0.70
CA PRO A 95 22.47 -1.31 0.03
C PRO A 95 22.99 -0.07 -0.69
N GLY A 96 24.16 -0.15 -1.33
CA GLY A 96 24.69 0.94 -2.15
C GLY A 96 23.77 1.31 -3.31
N ILE A 97 23.22 0.31 -4.01
CA ILE A 97 22.24 0.51 -5.07
C ILE A 97 20.91 1.07 -4.49
N ILE A 98 20.43 0.51 -3.38
CA ILE A 98 19.22 0.99 -2.69
C ILE A 98 19.38 2.45 -2.29
N LEU A 99 20.51 2.84 -1.70
CA LEU A 99 20.77 4.23 -1.30
C LEU A 99 20.78 5.18 -2.50
N ALA A 100 21.45 4.78 -3.60
CA ALA A 100 21.47 5.57 -4.84
C ALA A 100 20.07 5.72 -5.44
N LEU A 101 19.27 4.65 -5.46
CA LEU A 101 17.89 4.68 -5.94
C LEU A 101 16.97 5.49 -5.01
N ILE A 102 17.13 5.42 -3.68
CA ILE A 102 16.40 6.27 -2.72
C ILE A 102 16.72 7.74 -2.97
N ALA A 103 17.99 8.10 -3.17
CA ALA A 103 18.38 9.46 -3.47
C ALA A 103 17.72 9.96 -4.77
N ALA A 104 17.75 9.15 -5.84
CA ALA A 104 17.06 9.46 -7.09
C ALA A 104 15.53 9.56 -6.90
N HIS A 105 14.94 8.64 -6.15
CA HIS A 105 13.50 8.59 -5.87
C HIS A 105 13.03 9.85 -5.11
N LEU A 106 13.75 10.24 -4.06
CA LEU A 106 13.44 11.45 -3.28
C LEU A 106 13.70 12.73 -4.09
N ALA A 107 14.76 12.77 -4.90
CA ALA A 107 15.03 13.90 -5.78
C ALA A 107 13.87 14.13 -6.76
N LEU A 108 13.35 13.07 -7.40
CA LEU A 108 12.19 13.18 -8.28
C LEU A 108 10.96 13.73 -7.55
N VAL A 109 10.66 13.23 -6.35
CA VAL A 109 9.53 13.71 -5.54
C VAL A 109 9.70 15.17 -5.13
N TRP A 110 10.93 15.59 -4.80
CA TRP A 110 11.25 16.94 -4.40
C TRP A 110 11.09 17.94 -5.54
N TYR A 111 11.70 17.66 -6.69
CA TYR A 111 11.71 18.58 -7.84
C TYR A 111 10.41 18.56 -8.62
N GLN A 112 9.75 17.40 -8.78
CA GLN A 112 8.46 17.30 -9.47
C GLN A 112 7.25 17.72 -8.62
N LYS A 113 7.50 18.12 -7.37
CA LYS A 113 6.50 18.41 -6.33
C LYS A 113 5.61 17.20 -6.00
N HIS A 114 5.20 17.15 -4.73
CA HIS A 114 4.39 16.05 -4.23
C HIS A 114 2.93 16.18 -4.70
N THR A 115 2.29 15.05 -5.01
CA THR A 115 0.87 14.96 -5.38
C THR A 115 -0.06 15.31 -4.21
N GLN A 116 -1.26 15.81 -4.49
CA GLN A 116 -2.28 16.09 -3.46
C GLN A 116 -3.64 15.54 -3.85
N PHE A 117 -4.49 15.20 -2.87
CA PHE A 117 -5.89 14.91 -3.17
C PHE A 117 -6.64 16.18 -3.53
N PRO A 118 -7.60 16.14 -4.47
CA PRO A 118 -8.48 17.28 -4.76
C PRO A 118 -9.24 17.69 -3.50
N GLY A 119 -9.55 18.97 -3.42
CA GLY A 119 -10.19 19.60 -2.27
C GLY A 119 -10.17 21.13 -2.40
N PRO A 120 -10.65 21.85 -1.38
CA PRO A 120 -10.76 23.31 -1.41
C PRO A 120 -9.41 23.97 -1.77
N GLY A 121 -9.44 24.86 -2.78
CA GLY A 121 -8.26 25.58 -3.26
C GLY A 121 -7.16 24.73 -3.92
N ARG A 122 -7.38 23.43 -4.16
CA ARG A 122 -6.37 22.54 -4.77
C ARG A 122 -6.61 22.35 -6.25
N THR A 123 -5.63 22.73 -7.06
CA THR A 123 -5.67 22.60 -8.52
C THR A 123 -4.49 21.77 -9.02
N GLU A 124 -4.49 21.46 -10.32
CA GLU A 124 -3.42 20.72 -10.99
C GLU A 124 -2.07 21.47 -10.99
N GLN A 125 -2.08 22.78 -10.75
CA GLN A 125 -0.89 23.63 -10.89
C GLN A 125 -0.35 24.15 -9.56
N ASN A 126 -0.99 23.81 -8.44
CA ASN A 126 -0.56 24.26 -7.11
C ASN A 126 -0.33 23.09 -6.15
N VAL A 127 0.27 23.39 -5.00
CA VAL A 127 0.39 22.46 -3.87
C VAL A 127 -0.04 23.22 -2.62
N VAL A 128 -1.15 22.81 -2.04
CA VAL A 128 -1.71 23.40 -0.82
C VAL A 128 -1.33 22.53 0.37
N GLY A 129 -0.54 23.08 1.28
CA GLY A 129 -0.09 22.38 2.46
C GLY A 129 0.83 23.23 3.32
N VAL A 130 1.52 22.58 4.25
CA VAL A 130 2.46 23.23 5.16
C VAL A 130 3.84 23.36 4.51
N ARG A 131 4.55 24.46 4.85
CA ARG A 131 5.94 24.65 4.43
C ARG A 131 6.88 23.68 5.18
N ILE A 132 8.07 23.50 4.61
CA ILE A 132 9.10 22.61 5.15
C ILE A 132 9.48 23.03 6.56
N LEU A 133 9.85 24.30 6.71
CA LEU A 133 10.08 24.91 8.00
C LEU A 133 8.93 25.86 8.34
N PRO A 134 8.43 25.85 9.59
CA PRO A 134 8.87 24.99 10.70
C PRO A 134 8.12 23.63 10.78
N VAL A 135 6.91 23.55 10.22
CA VAL A 135 5.94 22.51 10.59
C VAL A 135 6.30 21.11 10.06
N PHE A 136 6.61 20.99 8.77
CA PHE A 136 6.84 19.68 8.17
C PHE A 136 8.11 19.01 8.70
N ALA A 137 9.18 19.77 8.95
CA ALA A 137 10.42 19.27 9.52
C ALA A 137 10.19 18.70 10.92
N VAL A 138 9.50 19.44 11.80
CA VAL A 138 9.17 18.98 13.17
C VAL A 138 8.30 17.73 13.11
N LYS A 139 7.24 17.72 12.30
CA LYS A 139 6.36 16.56 12.15
C LYS A 139 7.10 15.34 11.61
N SER A 140 7.97 15.52 10.62
CA SER A 140 8.72 14.41 10.01
C SER A 140 9.79 13.87 10.96
N GLY A 141 10.50 14.75 11.68
CA GLY A 141 11.44 14.36 12.72
C GLY A 141 10.77 13.63 13.88
N ALA A 142 9.62 14.10 14.34
CA ALA A 142 8.83 13.42 15.37
C ALA A 142 8.35 12.04 14.89
N PHE A 143 7.87 11.92 13.64
CA PHE A 143 7.48 10.64 13.07
C PHE A 143 8.65 9.66 12.95
N PHE A 144 9.85 10.14 12.57
CA PHE A 144 11.07 9.33 12.60
C PHE A 144 11.38 8.85 14.02
N ALA A 145 11.36 9.73 15.02
CA ALA A 145 11.64 9.37 16.42
C ALA A 145 10.64 8.33 16.95
N ILE A 146 9.35 8.48 16.65
CA ILE A 146 8.31 7.50 17.04
C ILE A 146 8.56 6.17 16.34
N THR A 147 8.84 6.17 15.03
CA THR A 147 9.11 4.94 14.29
C THR A 147 10.34 4.22 14.84
N PHE A 148 11.42 4.96 15.11
CA PHE A 148 12.62 4.44 15.75
C PHE A 148 12.33 3.85 17.14
N ALA A 149 11.58 4.56 17.98
CA ALA A 149 11.21 4.09 19.31
C ALA A 149 10.40 2.80 19.25
N VAL A 150 9.42 2.71 18.35
CA VAL A 150 8.63 1.48 18.15
C VAL A 150 9.52 0.32 17.71
N LEU A 151 10.42 0.54 16.74
CA LEU A 151 11.35 -0.51 16.28
C LEU A 151 12.31 -0.94 17.38
N ALA A 152 12.87 -0.01 18.15
CA ALA A 152 13.76 -0.30 19.27
C ALA A 152 13.05 -1.10 20.37
N LEU A 153 11.83 -0.70 20.74
CA LEU A 153 11.01 -1.44 21.69
C LEU A 153 10.68 -2.84 21.18
N MET A 154 10.27 -2.97 19.92
CA MET A 154 10.02 -4.29 19.31
C MET A 154 11.28 -5.16 19.33
N SER A 155 12.46 -4.62 18.99
CA SER A 155 13.71 -5.38 19.01
C SER A 155 14.14 -5.85 20.41
N GLY A 156 13.80 -5.09 21.45
CA GLY A 156 14.14 -5.43 22.84
C GLY A 156 13.12 -6.35 23.50
N LEU A 157 11.84 -6.21 23.17
CA LEU A 157 10.72 -6.92 23.81
C LEU A 157 10.29 -8.18 23.05
N LEU A 158 10.48 -8.23 21.73
CA LEU A 158 10.03 -9.33 20.88
C LEU A 158 11.24 -10.02 20.24
N GLN A 159 11.38 -11.31 20.50
CA GLN A 159 12.40 -12.14 19.85
C GLN A 159 12.01 -12.43 18.40
N ILE A 160 12.90 -12.09 17.44
CA ILE A 160 12.59 -12.18 15.99
C ILE A 160 13.27 -13.39 15.32
N ASN A 161 14.58 -13.61 15.51
CA ASN A 161 15.29 -14.75 14.90
C ASN A 161 16.19 -15.47 15.94
N PRO A 162 15.69 -16.51 16.63
CA PRO A 162 16.42 -17.22 17.67
C PRO A 162 17.41 -18.24 17.09
N ILE A 163 18.46 -17.81 16.40
CA ILE A 163 19.41 -18.69 15.70
C ILE A 163 20.05 -19.78 16.59
N TRP A 164 20.19 -19.50 17.89
CA TRP A 164 20.72 -20.46 18.87
C TRP A 164 19.77 -21.64 19.15
N ASN A 165 18.45 -21.47 18.94
CA ASN A 165 17.48 -22.55 19.05
C ASN A 165 17.43 -23.41 17.78
N ILE A 166 17.76 -22.82 16.64
CA ILE A 166 17.69 -23.47 15.32
C ILE A 166 18.96 -24.29 15.05
N GLY A 167 20.12 -23.77 15.47
CA GLY A 167 21.41 -24.40 15.28
C GLY A 167 22.01 -24.16 13.89
N PRO A 168 23.26 -24.60 13.67
CA PRO A 168 23.97 -24.39 12.41
C PRO A 168 23.36 -25.22 11.27
N TYR A 169 23.53 -24.74 10.04
CA TYR A 169 23.08 -25.46 8.86
C TYR A 169 23.78 -26.82 8.69
N ASN A 170 22.99 -27.87 8.48
CA ASN A 170 23.47 -29.20 8.10
C ASN A 170 22.56 -29.73 6.99
N PRO A 171 23.09 -30.09 5.80
CA PRO A 171 22.28 -30.60 4.69
C PRO A 171 21.49 -31.88 4.98
N SER A 172 21.83 -32.61 6.05
CA SER A 172 21.12 -33.84 6.47
C SER A 172 20.00 -33.60 7.48
N GLN A 173 19.79 -32.35 7.91
CA GLN A 173 18.78 -31.98 8.91
C GLN A 173 17.83 -30.93 8.36
N VAL A 174 16.61 -30.89 8.90
CA VAL A 174 15.58 -29.87 8.58
C VAL A 174 14.76 -29.56 9.82
N SER A 175 14.27 -28.33 9.94
CA SER A 175 13.30 -27.95 10.96
C SER A 175 11.86 -28.24 10.49
N ALA A 176 10.93 -28.36 11.45
CA ALA A 176 9.52 -28.26 11.15
C ALA A 176 9.15 -26.78 10.94
N GLY A 177 8.59 -26.42 9.78
CA GLY A 177 8.28 -25.01 9.45
C GLY A 177 9.37 -24.30 8.62
N SER A 178 9.73 -24.92 7.50
CA SER A 178 10.58 -24.44 6.39
C SER A 178 10.19 -23.08 5.76
N GLN A 179 10.10 -21.96 6.46
CA GLN A 179 9.50 -20.73 5.88
C GLN A 179 10.44 -19.50 5.86
N PRO A 180 10.45 -18.72 4.77
CA PRO A 180 11.17 -17.45 4.72
C PRO A 180 10.42 -16.32 5.44
N ASP A 181 11.06 -15.16 5.58
CA ASP A 181 10.41 -13.97 6.12
C ASP A 181 9.18 -13.54 5.30
N ILE A 182 8.27 -12.80 5.95
CA ILE A 182 6.95 -12.42 5.41
C ILE A 182 6.97 -11.82 4.00
N TYR A 183 8.01 -11.06 3.65
CA TYR A 183 8.15 -10.39 2.35
C TYR A 183 8.57 -11.37 1.22
N MET A 184 9.16 -12.51 1.56
CA MET A 184 9.47 -13.61 0.63
C MET A 184 8.46 -14.76 0.71
N LEU A 185 7.60 -14.78 1.73
CA LEU A 185 6.68 -15.90 1.99
C LEU A 185 5.72 -16.22 0.83
N TRP A 186 5.40 -15.24 -0.02
CA TRP A 186 4.57 -15.47 -1.20
C TRP A 186 5.28 -16.29 -2.29
N THR A 187 6.62 -16.25 -2.39
CA THR A 187 7.36 -17.07 -3.38
C THR A 187 7.41 -18.52 -2.94
N ASP A 188 7.63 -18.79 -1.65
CA ASP A 188 7.56 -20.12 -1.08
C ASP A 188 6.13 -20.68 -1.11
N GLY A 189 5.14 -19.87 -0.73
CA GLY A 189 3.73 -20.26 -0.86
C GLY A 189 3.31 -20.58 -2.29
N LEU A 190 3.90 -19.91 -3.29
CA LEU A 190 3.72 -20.27 -4.69
C LEU A 190 4.35 -21.64 -5.01
N ALA A 191 5.56 -21.91 -4.52
CA ALA A 191 6.21 -23.21 -4.70
C ALA A 191 5.39 -24.36 -4.07
N ARG A 192 4.81 -24.13 -2.89
CA ARG A 192 3.97 -25.10 -2.17
C ARG A 192 2.62 -25.34 -2.85
N THR A 193 2.02 -24.29 -3.42
CA THR A 193 0.68 -24.39 -4.03
C THR A 193 0.73 -24.85 -5.48
N TRP A 194 1.81 -24.59 -6.22
CA TRP A 194 1.90 -25.01 -7.60
C TRP A 194 1.75 -26.54 -7.76
N PRO A 195 0.96 -27.04 -8.72
CA PRO A 195 0.90 -28.47 -9.00
C PRO A 195 2.25 -29.02 -9.48
N ALA A 196 2.47 -30.32 -9.35
CA ALA A 196 3.67 -31.02 -9.84
C ALA A 196 3.64 -31.15 -11.38
N TRP A 197 3.65 -30.01 -12.08
CA TRP A 197 3.63 -29.92 -13.54
C TRP A 197 5.06 -29.83 -14.07
N ASP A 198 5.67 -31.00 -14.21
CA ASP A 198 6.95 -31.17 -14.89
C ASP A 198 6.75 -31.28 -16.40
N ILE A 199 7.68 -30.75 -17.18
CA ILE A 199 7.72 -30.94 -18.63
C ILE A 199 8.96 -31.77 -18.98
N TYR A 200 8.73 -32.92 -19.63
CA TYR A 200 9.79 -33.78 -20.15
C TYR A 200 9.94 -33.57 -21.66
N LEU A 201 11.02 -32.94 -22.08
CA LEU A 201 11.35 -32.70 -23.49
C LEU A 201 12.34 -33.75 -24.00
N PHE A 202 11.99 -34.38 -25.12
CA PHE A 202 12.86 -35.29 -25.88
C PHE A 202 13.51 -36.43 -25.06
N GLY A 203 12.90 -36.82 -23.93
CA GLY A 203 13.37 -37.89 -23.05
C GLY A 203 14.72 -37.63 -22.34
N ARG A 204 15.28 -36.43 -22.44
CA ARG A 204 16.60 -36.08 -21.88
C ARG A 204 16.60 -34.79 -21.06
N TYR A 205 15.53 -34.01 -21.18
CA TYR A 205 15.48 -32.68 -20.63
C TYR A 205 14.23 -32.50 -19.79
N THR A 206 14.41 -32.16 -18.52
CA THR A 206 13.32 -31.97 -17.58
C THR A 206 13.25 -30.51 -17.17
N ILE A 207 12.08 -29.91 -17.34
CA ILE A 207 11.74 -28.62 -16.74
C ILE A 207 10.91 -28.94 -15.49
N PRO A 208 11.48 -28.84 -14.30
CA PRO A 208 10.78 -29.22 -13.08
C PRO A 208 9.75 -28.16 -12.68
N ALA A 209 8.72 -28.56 -11.93
CA ALA A 209 7.60 -27.70 -11.56
C ALA A 209 8.02 -26.41 -10.83
N VAL A 210 9.13 -26.44 -10.09
CA VAL A 210 9.67 -25.26 -9.39
C VAL A 210 10.08 -24.13 -10.34
N PHE A 211 10.32 -24.43 -11.62
CA PHE A 211 10.59 -23.42 -12.65
C PHE A 211 9.44 -22.40 -12.78
N TRP A 212 8.18 -22.85 -12.59
CA TRP A 212 7.03 -21.97 -12.68
C TRP A 212 7.03 -20.86 -11.63
N VAL A 213 7.70 -21.08 -10.49
CA VAL A 213 7.91 -20.04 -9.48
C VAL A 213 8.76 -18.91 -10.05
N ALA A 214 9.85 -19.22 -10.75
CA ALA A 214 10.70 -18.22 -11.41
C ALA A 214 9.92 -17.45 -12.48
N VAL A 215 9.14 -18.16 -13.30
CA VAL A 215 8.31 -17.56 -14.36
C VAL A 215 7.28 -16.60 -13.79
N ILE A 216 6.52 -17.03 -12.79
CA ILE A 216 5.46 -16.22 -12.20
C ILE A 216 6.04 -15.05 -11.39
N MET A 217 7.15 -15.26 -10.67
CA MET A 217 7.86 -14.17 -10.00
C MET A 217 8.33 -13.12 -11.00
N GLY A 218 8.96 -13.55 -12.10
CA GLY A 218 9.37 -12.67 -13.20
C GLY A 218 8.18 -11.94 -13.84
N LEU A 219 7.06 -12.63 -14.03
CA LEU A 219 5.82 -12.06 -14.55
C LEU A 219 5.25 -11.00 -13.60
N VAL A 220 5.16 -11.29 -12.30
CA VAL A 220 4.66 -10.35 -11.28
C VAL A 220 5.52 -9.10 -11.23
N PHE A 221 6.85 -9.23 -11.22
CA PHE A 221 7.75 -8.09 -11.24
C PHE A 221 7.66 -7.28 -12.53
N THR A 222 7.56 -7.97 -13.68
CA THR A 222 7.40 -7.30 -14.98
C THR A 222 6.08 -6.53 -15.04
N LEU A 223 4.98 -7.14 -14.61
CA LEU A 223 3.67 -6.48 -14.55
C LEU A 223 3.67 -5.31 -13.57
N LEU A 224 4.32 -5.45 -12.41
CA LEU A 224 4.45 -4.38 -11.43
C LEU A 224 5.21 -3.19 -12.01
N ILE A 225 6.39 -3.42 -12.59
CA ILE A 225 7.23 -2.37 -13.18
C ILE A 225 6.50 -1.71 -14.35
N ALA A 226 5.91 -2.52 -15.24
CA ALA A 226 5.26 -2.04 -16.46
C ALA A 226 3.85 -1.45 -16.22
N TYR A 227 3.30 -1.54 -15.01
CA TYR A 227 1.91 -1.20 -14.72
C TYR A 227 1.44 0.18 -15.23
N PRO A 228 2.22 1.29 -15.06
CA PRO A 228 1.81 2.60 -15.56
C PRO A 228 1.53 2.62 -17.06
N TRP A 229 2.35 1.93 -17.85
CA TRP A 229 2.19 1.85 -19.31
C TRP A 229 1.06 0.91 -19.72
N ILE A 230 0.82 -0.15 -18.94
CA ILE A 230 -0.32 -1.04 -19.15
C ILE A 230 -1.62 -0.24 -18.95
N GLU A 231 -1.78 0.43 -17.80
CA GLU A 231 -2.97 1.25 -17.53
C GLU A 231 -3.14 2.34 -18.58
N LYS A 232 -2.08 3.09 -18.86
CA LYS A 232 -2.05 4.14 -19.88
C LYS A 232 -2.51 3.65 -21.26
N LYS A 233 -2.07 2.47 -21.69
CA LYS A 233 -2.46 1.89 -22.99
C LYS A 233 -3.95 1.55 -23.05
N PHE A 234 -4.53 1.04 -21.96
CA PHE A 234 -5.95 0.69 -21.90
C PHE A 234 -6.86 1.89 -21.70
N THR A 235 -6.46 2.85 -20.86
CA THR A 235 -7.27 4.06 -20.57
C THR A 235 -7.06 5.19 -21.56
N LYS A 236 -5.95 5.15 -22.33
CA LYS A 236 -5.49 6.26 -23.18
C LYS A 236 -5.28 7.57 -22.40
N ASP A 237 -4.91 7.45 -21.13
CA ASP A 237 -4.68 8.60 -20.24
C ASP A 237 -3.26 9.17 -20.45
N ASP A 238 -3.14 10.09 -21.40
CA ASP A 238 -1.90 10.81 -21.73
C ASP A 238 -1.76 12.18 -21.04
N ALA A 239 -2.77 12.58 -20.26
CA ALA A 239 -2.81 13.88 -19.61
C ALA A 239 -1.79 13.98 -18.44
N HIS A 240 -1.43 15.21 -18.07
CA HIS A 240 -0.58 15.46 -16.93
C HIS A 240 -1.42 15.51 -15.63
N HIS A 241 -1.09 14.66 -14.65
CA HIS A 241 -1.85 14.54 -13.40
C HIS A 241 -1.00 14.89 -12.18
N ASN A 242 -1.42 15.92 -11.44
CA ASN A 242 -0.90 16.30 -10.13
C ASN A 242 -1.92 16.08 -9.02
N LEU A 243 -3.21 16.07 -9.33
CA LEU A 243 -4.25 15.66 -8.39
C LEU A 243 -4.40 14.13 -8.36
N LEU A 244 -4.49 13.61 -7.14
CA LEU A 244 -4.71 12.19 -6.88
C LEU A 244 -6.17 11.84 -7.13
N GLN A 245 -6.39 10.59 -7.53
CA GLN A 245 -7.74 10.03 -7.57
C GLN A 245 -8.03 9.37 -6.23
N ARG A 246 -9.25 9.52 -5.71
CA ARG A 246 -9.67 8.66 -4.60
C ARG A 246 -9.81 7.24 -5.13
N PRO A 247 -9.40 6.21 -4.38
CA PRO A 247 -9.45 4.83 -4.87
C PRO A 247 -10.85 4.40 -5.33
N ARG A 248 -11.91 4.91 -4.68
CA ARG A 248 -13.29 4.63 -5.09
C ARG A 248 -13.65 5.18 -6.47
N ASP A 249 -12.97 6.21 -6.96
CA ASP A 249 -13.28 6.88 -8.25
C ASP A 249 -12.73 6.12 -9.46
N VAL A 250 -11.81 5.17 -9.24
CA VAL A 250 -11.23 4.33 -10.30
C VAL A 250 -11.48 2.86 -9.98
N PRO A 251 -12.74 2.39 -10.10
CA PRO A 251 -13.16 1.09 -9.57
C PRO A 251 -12.40 -0.08 -10.21
N VAL A 252 -12.05 0.01 -11.50
CA VAL A 252 -11.30 -1.04 -12.21
C VAL A 252 -9.88 -1.16 -11.64
N ARG A 253 -9.12 -0.05 -11.54
CA ARG A 253 -7.77 -0.07 -10.96
C ARG A 253 -7.80 -0.58 -9.53
N THR A 254 -8.73 -0.08 -8.71
CA THR A 254 -8.85 -0.49 -7.31
C THR A 254 -9.21 -1.97 -7.20
N ALA A 255 -10.05 -2.50 -8.08
CA ALA A 255 -10.35 -3.93 -8.16
C ALA A 255 -9.13 -4.77 -8.61
N ILE A 256 -8.32 -4.30 -9.57
CA ILE A 256 -7.05 -4.96 -9.96
C ILE A 256 -6.06 -4.97 -8.80
N GLY A 257 -5.94 -3.86 -8.05
CA GLY A 257 -5.10 -3.81 -6.86
C GLY A 257 -5.56 -4.76 -5.77
N ALA A 258 -6.88 -4.86 -5.54
CA ALA A 258 -7.44 -5.84 -4.61
C ALA A 258 -7.24 -7.28 -5.08
N MET A 259 -7.33 -7.54 -6.39
CA MET A 259 -7.01 -8.84 -7.00
C MET A 259 -5.56 -9.23 -6.72
N ALA A 260 -4.61 -8.32 -6.96
CA ALA A 260 -3.19 -8.55 -6.69
C ALA A 260 -2.91 -8.74 -5.18
N LEU A 261 -3.58 -7.98 -4.32
CA LEU A 261 -3.50 -8.14 -2.87
C LEU A 261 -4.05 -9.48 -2.41
N ALA A 262 -5.21 -9.91 -2.93
CA ALA A 262 -5.78 -11.21 -2.59
C ALA A 262 -4.85 -12.36 -3.04
N PHE A 263 -4.26 -12.24 -4.23
CA PHE A 263 -3.26 -13.20 -4.71
C PHE A 263 -2.04 -13.25 -3.79
N TYR A 264 -1.45 -12.09 -3.46
CA TYR A 264 -0.33 -11.99 -2.52
C TYR A 264 -0.68 -12.58 -1.15
N THR A 265 -1.83 -12.21 -0.57
CA THR A 265 -2.27 -12.69 0.75
C THR A 265 -2.48 -14.19 0.77
N VAL A 266 -3.14 -14.77 -0.26
CA VAL A 266 -3.30 -16.22 -0.34
C VAL A 266 -1.94 -16.90 -0.38
N LEU A 267 -1.02 -16.46 -1.24
CA LEU A 267 0.31 -17.05 -1.33
C LEU A 267 1.11 -16.90 -0.03
N THR A 268 1.12 -15.72 0.58
CA THR A 268 1.77 -15.49 1.88
C THR A 268 1.22 -16.42 2.96
N LEU A 269 -0.10 -16.59 3.05
CA LEU A 269 -0.70 -17.53 4.02
C LEU A 269 -0.32 -18.99 3.71
N MET A 270 -0.16 -19.33 2.43
CA MET A 270 0.23 -20.69 2.03
C MET A 270 1.73 -20.98 2.21
N GLY A 271 2.59 -19.96 2.30
CA GLY A 271 3.99 -20.16 2.69
C GLY A 271 4.13 -20.65 4.14
N MET A 272 3.13 -20.41 4.98
CA MET A 272 3.03 -20.92 6.35
C MET A 272 1.95 -22.01 6.51
N ASN A 273 1.65 -22.76 5.43
CA ASN A 273 0.54 -23.73 5.42
C ASN A 273 0.67 -24.87 6.44
N ASP A 274 1.90 -25.22 6.83
CA ASP A 274 2.25 -26.20 7.85
C ASP A 274 1.90 -25.71 9.26
N ILE A 275 2.26 -24.46 9.58
CA ILE A 275 1.87 -23.83 10.85
C ILE A 275 0.36 -23.65 10.91
N VAL A 276 -0.27 -23.17 9.83
CA VAL A 276 -1.73 -23.05 9.75
C VAL A 276 -2.41 -24.40 9.98
N ALA A 277 -1.90 -25.47 9.37
CA ALA A 277 -2.43 -26.82 9.56
C ALA A 277 -2.34 -27.27 11.03
N ILE A 278 -1.19 -27.06 11.68
CA ILE A 278 -0.97 -27.46 13.07
C ILE A 278 -1.80 -26.61 14.04
N THR A 279 -1.78 -25.28 13.90
CA THR A 279 -2.45 -24.36 14.84
C THR A 279 -3.98 -24.43 14.75
N PHE A 280 -4.53 -24.56 13.54
CA PHE A 280 -5.98 -24.63 13.34
C PHE A 280 -6.52 -26.06 13.25
N HIS A 281 -5.66 -27.06 13.43
CA HIS A 281 -6.02 -28.49 13.36
C HIS A 281 -6.70 -28.87 12.03
N ILE A 282 -6.18 -28.35 10.92
CA ILE A 282 -6.64 -28.64 9.56
C ILE A 282 -5.62 -29.57 8.89
N SER A 283 -6.08 -30.50 8.04
CA SER A 283 -5.16 -31.34 7.25
C SER A 283 -4.25 -30.51 6.35
N LEU A 284 -2.94 -30.83 6.31
CA LEU A 284 -1.97 -30.19 5.42
C LEU A 284 -2.33 -30.28 3.93
N ASN A 285 -2.93 -31.41 3.52
CA ASN A 285 -3.42 -31.58 2.16
C ASN A 285 -4.60 -30.65 1.89
N ALA A 286 -5.51 -30.51 2.86
CA ALA A 286 -6.65 -29.62 2.74
C ALA A 286 -6.20 -28.15 2.67
N THR A 287 -5.23 -27.70 3.49
CA THR A 287 -4.69 -26.34 3.42
C THR A 287 -4.03 -26.07 2.06
N THR A 288 -3.29 -27.02 1.51
CA THR A 288 -2.70 -26.90 0.17
C THR A 288 -3.76 -26.78 -0.93
N TRP A 289 -4.83 -27.58 -0.87
CA TRP A 289 -5.94 -27.48 -1.82
C TRP A 289 -6.72 -26.17 -1.67
N MET A 290 -6.93 -25.69 -0.44
CA MET A 290 -7.48 -24.36 -0.20
C MET A 290 -6.62 -23.28 -0.83
N GLY A 291 -5.29 -23.38 -0.73
CA GLY A 291 -4.34 -22.49 -1.40
C GLY A 291 -4.47 -22.52 -2.93
N ARG A 292 -4.49 -23.72 -3.52
CA ARG A 292 -4.64 -23.92 -4.98
C ARG A 292 -5.94 -23.35 -5.54
N ILE A 293 -7.05 -23.62 -4.86
CA ILE A 293 -8.36 -23.09 -5.26
C ILE A 293 -8.39 -21.58 -5.00
N GLY A 294 -7.86 -21.14 -3.85
CA GLY A 294 -7.80 -19.75 -3.43
C GLY A 294 -6.98 -18.85 -4.34
N MET A 295 -5.83 -19.31 -4.85
CA MET A 295 -4.99 -18.51 -5.75
C MET A 295 -5.66 -18.28 -7.12
N VAL A 296 -6.61 -19.14 -7.52
CA VAL A 296 -7.37 -19.01 -8.78
C VAL A 296 -8.68 -18.25 -8.58
N LEU A 297 -9.45 -18.57 -7.54
CA LEU A 297 -10.79 -18.00 -7.32
C LEU A 297 -10.79 -16.75 -6.44
N GLY A 298 -9.85 -16.63 -5.51
CA GLY A 298 -9.72 -15.50 -4.60
C GLY A 298 -9.52 -14.17 -5.33
N PRO A 299 -8.59 -14.07 -6.29
CA PRO A 299 -8.36 -12.81 -7.00
C PRO A 299 -9.57 -12.33 -7.83
N PRO A 300 -10.24 -13.13 -8.68
CA PRO A 300 -11.45 -12.71 -9.39
C PRO A 300 -12.61 -12.34 -8.45
N LEU A 301 -12.77 -13.05 -7.33
CA LEU A 301 -13.77 -12.70 -6.33
C LEU A 301 -13.47 -11.34 -5.68
N ALA A 302 -12.22 -11.12 -5.25
CA ALA A 302 -11.77 -9.84 -4.70
C ALA A 302 -11.94 -8.69 -5.70
N TYR A 303 -11.67 -8.94 -6.98
CA TYR A 303 -11.93 -7.99 -8.06
C TYR A 303 -13.42 -7.62 -8.11
N TYR A 304 -14.31 -8.61 -8.23
CA TYR A 304 -15.75 -8.38 -8.36
C TYR A 304 -16.31 -7.63 -7.15
N LEU A 305 -16.00 -8.08 -5.93
CA LEU A 305 -16.46 -7.46 -4.70
C LEU A 305 -15.95 -6.02 -4.58
N THR A 306 -14.66 -5.80 -4.84
CA THR A 306 -14.06 -4.46 -4.73
C THR A 306 -14.63 -3.50 -5.77
N TYR A 307 -14.83 -3.96 -7.00
CA TYR A 307 -15.45 -3.17 -8.06
C TYR A 307 -16.85 -2.72 -7.66
N ARG A 308 -17.69 -3.65 -7.17
CA ARG A 308 -19.05 -3.34 -6.69
C ARG A 308 -19.03 -2.42 -5.48
N PHE A 309 -18.11 -2.64 -4.55
CA PHE A 309 -17.95 -1.79 -3.36
C PHE A 309 -17.58 -0.35 -3.74
N CYS A 310 -16.66 -0.16 -4.69
CA CYS A 310 -16.31 1.17 -5.19
C CYS A 310 -17.53 1.89 -5.78
N LEU A 311 -18.33 1.21 -6.60
CA LEU A 311 -19.56 1.79 -7.17
C LEU A 311 -20.58 2.14 -6.07
N GLY A 312 -20.74 1.29 -5.05
CA GLY A 312 -21.57 1.58 -3.89
C GLY A 312 -21.09 2.82 -3.12
N LEU A 313 -19.77 2.95 -2.91
CA LEU A 313 -19.17 4.12 -2.28
C LEU A 313 -19.36 5.41 -3.09
N GLN A 314 -19.24 5.33 -4.43
CA GLN A 314 -19.51 6.47 -5.31
C GLN A 314 -20.97 6.92 -5.23
N ARG A 315 -21.91 5.98 -5.30
CA ARG A 315 -23.35 6.27 -5.18
C ARG A 315 -23.68 6.88 -3.83
N SER A 316 -23.10 6.36 -2.76
CA SER A 316 -23.28 6.91 -1.41
C SER A 316 -22.67 8.31 -1.26
N ASP A 317 -21.62 8.68 -2.00
CA ASP A 317 -21.12 10.07 -2.02
C ASP A 317 -22.08 10.97 -2.82
N ARG A 318 -22.62 10.50 -3.96
CA ARG A 318 -23.59 11.27 -4.77
C ARG A 318 -24.92 11.50 -4.06
N GLN A 319 -25.44 10.50 -3.35
CA GLN A 319 -26.67 10.62 -2.58
C GLN A 319 -26.59 11.78 -1.57
N VAL A 320 -25.44 11.94 -0.90
CA VAL A 320 -25.21 13.04 0.05
C VAL A 320 -25.12 14.40 -0.66
N LEU A 321 -24.58 14.47 -1.87
CA LEU A 321 -24.53 15.70 -2.65
C LEU A 321 -25.89 16.11 -3.22
N GLU A 322 -26.75 15.14 -3.51
CA GLU A 322 -28.11 15.35 -4.03
C GLU A 322 -29.14 15.65 -2.93
N HIS A 323 -29.06 14.99 -1.77
CA HIS A 323 -30.09 15.05 -0.72
C HIS A 323 -29.62 15.72 0.57
N GLY A 324 -28.30 15.83 0.80
CA GLY A 324 -27.71 16.28 2.06
C GLY A 324 -27.27 15.14 2.97
N ILE A 325 -26.70 15.49 4.13
CA ILE A 325 -26.28 14.52 5.14
C ILE A 325 -27.50 14.07 5.95
N GLU A 326 -27.68 12.76 6.04
CA GLU A 326 -28.62 12.10 6.96
C GLU A 326 -28.31 12.51 8.42
N THR A 327 -29.26 13.16 9.09
CA THR A 327 -29.07 13.63 10.47
C THR A 327 -29.40 12.55 11.51
N GLY A 328 -30.14 11.51 11.13
CA GLY A 328 -30.73 10.54 12.06
C GLY A 328 -31.93 11.07 12.85
N ILE A 329 -32.38 12.31 12.60
CA ILE A 329 -33.57 12.89 13.23
C ILE A 329 -34.77 12.65 12.32
N VAL A 330 -35.71 11.85 12.79
CA VAL A 330 -36.96 11.56 12.08
C VAL A 330 -38.08 12.47 12.59
N ARG A 331 -38.76 13.16 11.67
CA ARG A 331 -39.91 14.02 11.97
C ARG A 331 -41.17 13.46 11.32
N ARG A 332 -42.25 13.38 12.10
CA ARG A 332 -43.59 13.06 11.57
C ARG A 332 -44.29 14.35 11.12
N LEU A 333 -44.77 14.38 9.89
CA LEU A 333 -45.53 15.48 9.31
C LEU A 333 -47.01 15.44 9.73
N PRO A 334 -47.75 16.57 9.65
CA PRO A 334 -49.16 16.61 10.07
C PRO A 334 -50.08 15.62 9.35
N HIS A 335 -49.76 15.25 8.10
CA HIS A 335 -50.49 14.24 7.31
C HIS A 335 -50.04 12.79 7.57
N GLY A 336 -49.12 12.57 8.52
CA GLY A 336 -48.73 11.25 9.01
C GLY A 336 -47.45 10.65 8.39
N GLU A 337 -46.86 11.27 7.38
CA GLU A 337 -45.60 10.86 6.76
C GLU A 337 -44.40 11.03 7.70
N TYR A 338 -43.43 10.13 7.62
CA TYR A 338 -42.16 10.23 8.35
C TYR A 338 -41.06 10.64 7.39
N ILE A 339 -40.40 11.76 7.68
CA ILE A 339 -39.25 12.23 6.92
C ILE A 339 -38.02 12.21 7.80
N GLU A 340 -36.89 11.81 7.23
CA GLU A 340 -35.60 12.06 7.84
C GLU A 340 -35.13 13.47 7.46
N ILE A 341 -34.76 14.26 8.47
CA ILE A 341 -34.19 15.58 8.23
C ILE A 341 -32.81 15.39 7.63
N HIS A 342 -32.59 15.94 6.45
CA HIS A 342 -31.28 15.99 5.82
C HIS A 342 -30.70 17.39 5.99
N GLN A 343 -29.38 17.47 6.20
CA GLN A 343 -28.64 18.72 6.22
C GLN A 343 -28.00 18.97 4.85
N PRO A 344 -28.47 19.95 4.06
CA PRO A 344 -27.83 20.36 2.82
C PRO A 344 -26.39 20.80 3.06
N LEU A 345 -25.49 20.41 2.15
CA LEU A 345 -24.09 20.84 2.13
C LEU A 345 -23.86 22.17 1.40
N GLY A 346 -24.81 22.55 0.54
CA GLY A 346 -24.74 23.72 -0.31
C GLY A 346 -25.99 24.60 -0.20
N PRO A 347 -26.20 25.50 -1.17
CA PRO A 347 -27.39 26.33 -1.26
C PRO A 347 -28.68 25.49 -1.30
N VAL A 348 -29.76 26.08 -0.83
CA VAL A 348 -31.13 25.53 -0.93
C VAL A 348 -31.96 26.38 -1.88
N ASP A 349 -32.91 25.75 -2.56
CA ASP A 349 -33.87 26.47 -3.41
C ASP A 349 -34.99 27.13 -2.57
N GLU A 350 -35.90 27.83 -3.25
CA GLU A 350 -37.05 28.50 -2.63
C GLU A 350 -38.01 27.54 -1.89
N HIS A 351 -37.97 26.25 -2.23
CA HIS A 351 -38.81 25.20 -1.64
C HIS A 351 -38.08 24.44 -0.51
N GLY A 352 -36.84 24.82 -0.19
CA GLY A 352 -36.03 24.17 0.83
C GLY A 352 -35.35 22.87 0.38
N HIS A 353 -35.37 22.56 -0.92
CA HIS A 353 -34.62 21.43 -1.46
C HIS A 353 -33.15 21.81 -1.66
N PRO A 354 -32.21 20.90 -1.38
CA PRO A 354 -30.80 21.12 -1.66
C PRO A 354 -30.57 21.29 -3.17
N VAL A 355 -29.81 22.31 -3.56
CA VAL A 355 -29.28 22.41 -4.92
C VAL A 355 -28.20 21.33 -5.08
N PRO A 356 -28.34 20.37 -6.01
CA PRO A 356 -27.37 19.28 -6.14
C PRO A 356 -25.97 19.80 -6.44
N LEU A 357 -25.00 19.38 -5.63
CA LEU A 357 -23.59 19.76 -5.82
C LEU A 357 -22.88 18.80 -6.77
N GLU A 358 -21.98 19.33 -7.59
CA GLU A 358 -21.13 18.51 -8.45
C GLU A 358 -20.05 17.77 -7.66
N TYR A 359 -19.75 16.54 -8.07
CA TYR A 359 -18.67 15.75 -7.46
C TYR A 359 -17.30 16.20 -7.97
N GLN A 360 -16.45 16.67 -7.04
CA GLN A 360 -15.12 17.22 -7.36
C GLN A 360 -13.96 16.30 -6.93
N GLY A 361 -14.22 15.03 -6.62
CA GLY A 361 -13.18 14.09 -6.17
C GLY A 361 -12.76 14.28 -4.70
N ALA A 362 -13.34 15.22 -3.96
CA ALA A 362 -13.06 15.45 -2.55
C ALA A 362 -13.84 14.47 -1.64
N PRO A 363 -13.33 14.13 -0.44
CA PRO A 363 -14.10 13.37 0.54
C PRO A 363 -15.36 14.13 1.00
N VAL A 364 -16.54 13.55 0.76
CA VAL A 364 -17.82 14.10 1.22
C VAL A 364 -18.08 13.66 2.68
N PRO A 365 -18.34 14.60 3.61
CA PRO A 365 -18.72 14.26 4.98
C PRO A 365 -20.10 13.58 4.98
N LYS A 366 -20.25 12.48 5.73
CA LYS A 366 -21.49 11.69 5.81
C LYS A 366 -22.15 11.68 7.19
N ARG A 367 -21.56 12.40 8.14
CA ARG A 367 -22.02 12.42 9.52
C ARG A 367 -21.95 13.85 10.03
N MET A 368 -23.01 14.28 10.72
CA MET A 368 -23.11 15.64 11.26
C MET A 368 -21.99 15.96 12.25
N ASN A 369 -21.50 14.98 13.00
CA ASN A 369 -20.36 15.17 13.91
C ASN A 369 -19.06 15.60 13.21
N LYS A 370 -18.91 15.34 11.90
CA LYS A 370 -17.77 15.81 11.10
C LYS A 370 -17.93 17.27 10.66
N LEU A 371 -19.13 17.83 10.75
CA LEU A 371 -19.44 19.24 10.49
C LEU A 371 -19.38 20.11 11.76
N GLY A 372 -18.93 19.56 12.89
CA GLY A 372 -18.81 20.30 14.15
C GLY A 372 -20.12 20.44 14.93
N THR A 373 -21.21 19.76 14.54
CA THR A 373 -22.51 19.89 15.23
C THR A 373 -22.52 19.39 16.67
N ALA A 374 -21.57 18.52 17.04
CA ALA A 374 -21.44 17.98 18.38
C ALA A 374 -20.73 18.96 19.35
N GLY A 375 -20.21 20.09 18.85
CA GLY A 375 -19.41 21.02 19.65
C GLY A 375 -18.05 20.45 20.06
N LYS A 376 -17.41 21.11 21.02
CA LYS A 376 -16.16 20.67 21.66
C LYS A 376 -16.45 20.32 23.12
N PRO A 377 -15.75 19.34 23.72
CA PRO A 377 -15.81 19.14 25.16
C PRO A 377 -15.31 20.41 25.86
N GLY A 378 -15.84 20.70 27.06
CA GLY A 378 -15.43 21.86 27.84
C GLY A 378 -13.93 21.87 28.13
N ALA A 379 -13.32 23.06 28.14
CA ALA A 379 -11.92 23.22 28.49
C ALA A 379 -11.67 22.85 29.96
N GLY A 380 -10.52 22.22 30.22
CA GLY A 380 -10.17 21.74 31.53
C GLY A 380 -9.18 20.59 31.52
N SER A 381 -8.78 20.19 32.72
CA SER A 381 -8.11 18.92 32.94
C SER A 381 -9.11 17.76 32.86
N TRP A 382 -8.59 16.52 32.91
CA TRP A 382 -9.45 15.34 32.99
C TRP A 382 -10.37 15.35 34.23
N TRP A 383 -10.00 16.06 35.30
CA TRP A 383 -10.66 16.01 36.61
C TRP A 383 -11.34 17.32 37.01
N SER A 384 -11.04 18.42 36.34
CA SER A 384 -11.51 19.76 36.72
C SER A 384 -11.70 20.63 35.49
N ALA A 385 -12.84 21.33 35.41
CA ALA A 385 -13.08 22.33 34.38
C ALA A 385 -12.23 23.57 34.62
N ASP A 386 -11.82 24.23 33.53
CA ASP A 386 -11.24 25.57 33.60
C ASP A 386 -12.32 26.60 33.99
N PRO A 387 -11.93 27.80 34.48
CA PRO A 387 -12.87 28.90 34.69
C PRO A 387 -13.70 29.17 33.43
N ALA A 388 -15.00 29.41 33.61
CA ALA A 388 -15.94 29.54 32.49
C ALA A 388 -15.53 30.64 31.49
N GLU A 389 -14.93 31.73 31.98
CA GLU A 389 -14.44 32.83 31.14
C GLU A 389 -13.29 32.37 30.22
N GLU A 390 -12.32 31.62 30.75
CA GLU A 390 -11.19 31.08 29.97
C GLU A 390 -11.67 30.03 28.96
N ALA A 391 -12.57 29.14 29.38
CA ALA A 391 -13.16 28.14 28.50
C ALA A 391 -13.92 28.77 27.31
N THR A 392 -14.71 29.81 27.59
CA THR A 392 -15.46 30.56 26.56
C THR A 392 -14.52 31.31 25.62
N ALA A 393 -13.48 31.95 26.16
CA ALA A 393 -12.48 32.64 25.36
C ALA A 393 -11.73 31.67 24.42
N LEU A 394 -11.37 30.48 24.91
CA LEU A 394 -10.73 29.43 24.13
C LEU A 394 -11.65 28.90 23.02
N GLU A 395 -12.91 28.62 23.33
CA GLU A 395 -13.89 28.14 22.35
C GLU A 395 -14.11 29.18 21.24
N THR A 396 -14.26 30.45 21.63
CA THR A 396 -14.41 31.57 20.69
C THR A 396 -13.20 31.70 19.78
N ALA A 397 -11.98 31.73 20.35
CA ALA A 397 -10.75 31.83 19.58
C ALA A 397 -10.57 30.65 18.61
N HIS A 398 -10.91 29.43 19.03
CA HIS A 398 -10.87 28.27 18.14
C HIS A 398 -11.91 28.34 17.02
N HIS A 399 -13.13 28.80 17.32
CA HIS A 399 -14.18 28.97 16.31
C HIS A 399 -13.78 30.04 15.29
N GLU A 400 -13.29 31.18 15.75
CA GLU A 400 -12.78 32.26 14.90
C GLU A 400 -11.64 31.78 13.99
N ALA A 401 -10.67 31.03 14.52
CA ALA A 401 -9.59 30.46 13.73
C ALA A 401 -10.07 29.46 12.66
N GLU A 402 -11.06 28.62 12.97
CA GLU A 402 -11.65 27.69 11.99
C GLU A 402 -12.43 28.42 10.89
N VAL A 403 -13.17 29.47 11.26
CA VAL A 403 -13.88 30.35 10.32
C VAL A 403 -12.89 31.10 9.43
N GLU A 404 -11.84 31.70 10.00
CA GLU A 404 -10.78 32.38 9.26
C GLU A 404 -10.12 31.43 8.26
N GLN A 405 -9.73 30.23 8.69
CA GLN A 405 -9.12 29.23 7.81
C GLN A 405 -10.05 28.85 6.64
N ARG A 406 -11.35 28.67 6.91
CA ARG A 406 -12.33 28.36 5.86
C ARG A 406 -12.49 29.53 4.90
N THR A 407 -12.59 30.76 5.40
CA THR A 407 -12.76 31.97 4.59
C THR A 407 -11.56 32.18 3.68
N VAL A 408 -10.34 32.10 4.20
CA VAL A 408 -9.10 32.22 3.40
C VAL A 408 -9.05 31.20 2.27
N LEU A 409 -9.46 29.95 2.52
CA LEU A 409 -9.51 28.91 1.49
C LEU A 409 -10.60 29.17 0.45
N SER A 410 -11.77 29.66 0.87
CA SER A 410 -12.88 30.02 -0.03
C SER A 410 -12.48 31.17 -0.96
N GLU A 411 -11.95 32.25 -0.40
CA GLU A 411 -11.45 33.41 -1.16
C GLU A 411 -10.31 33.02 -2.10
N TYR A 412 -9.42 32.13 -1.67
CA TYR A 412 -8.37 31.61 -2.55
C TYR A 412 -8.94 30.79 -3.71
N GLN A 413 -9.94 29.93 -3.44
CA GLN A 413 -10.61 29.16 -4.47
C GLN A 413 -11.35 30.05 -5.48
N GLU A 414 -12.09 31.05 -5.00
CA GLU A 414 -12.78 32.04 -5.85
C GLU A 414 -11.79 32.82 -6.72
N ARG A 415 -10.64 33.22 -6.17
CA ARG A 415 -9.58 33.90 -6.94
C ARG A 415 -9.03 33.04 -8.08
N ILE A 416 -8.88 31.73 -7.87
CA ILE A 416 -8.38 30.82 -8.90
C ILE A 416 -9.42 30.58 -10.01
N HIS A 417 -10.71 30.56 -9.67
CA HIS A 417 -11.79 30.26 -10.62
C HIS A 417 -12.41 31.49 -11.30
N SER A 418 -12.09 32.70 -10.85
CA SER A 418 -12.63 33.94 -11.43
C SER A 418 -12.06 34.22 -12.84
N PRO A 419 -12.87 34.63 -13.85
CA PRO A 419 -12.45 34.69 -15.26
C PRO A 419 -11.41 35.78 -15.65
N GLY A 420 -10.70 36.39 -14.70
CA GLY A 420 -9.82 37.55 -14.95
C GLY A 420 -8.40 37.46 -14.37
N GLY A 421 -8.04 36.38 -13.67
CA GLY A 421 -6.76 36.28 -12.94
C GLY A 421 -5.55 35.73 -13.73
N GLY A 422 -5.70 35.49 -15.04
CA GLY A 422 -4.72 34.76 -15.86
C GLY A 422 -3.48 35.54 -16.33
N ASN A 423 -3.29 36.80 -15.94
CA ASN A 423 -2.10 37.58 -16.31
C ASN A 423 -1.62 38.43 -15.13
N GLY A 424 -0.55 38.00 -14.45
CA GLY A 424 0.16 38.87 -13.53
C GLY A 424 1.01 38.18 -12.47
N GLN A 425 2.32 38.12 -12.74
CA GLN A 425 3.42 38.06 -11.76
C GLN A 425 3.68 36.74 -11.03
N GLY A 426 4.48 35.88 -11.66
CA GLY A 426 5.38 34.99 -10.97
C GLY A 426 6.79 35.60 -10.93
N HIS A 427 7.30 35.85 -9.73
CA HIS A 427 8.73 35.90 -9.40
C HIS A 427 9.00 34.87 -8.31
#